data_AF-A0A7Y4NNW8-F1
#
_entry.id   AF-A0A7Y4NNW8-F1
#
_cell.length_a   1.000
_cell.length_b   1.000
_cell.length_c   1.000
_cell.angle_alpha   90.00
_cell.angle_beta   90.00
_cell.angle_gamma   90.00
#
_symmetry.space_group_name_H-M   'P 1'
#
loop_
_entity.id
_entity.type
_entity.pdbx_description
1 polymer ?
#
loop_
_entity_poly.entity_id
_entity_poly.type
_entity_poly.pdbx_seq_one_letter_code
_entity_poly.pdbx_strand_id
1 'polypeptide(L)'
;MSLKCAGSAAGLGLLLLAGTGCGPQGEGAGDLDALELADEEVAPMPEGQQASALSPGRTNSAHASADARTDASSEHTNYGDTTRLRADASPASESFLRFDFVGLGAPVNNAKLRLYATTGSKSTLTAWPVSNTWTESTITWDNRPLYDGGPVLHTSIPVEDESWVELDATEVVQGDGTYSFGVGMGSPDGASFVSRNSTLEQLRPVLFVNTEPANCTPGTLVESFEVNHPDRVFYVSEASPDSRLSRKTSLWVDADVGRETFLSFIVDPRGRDIKRAVLAFSSRDDGTQHGPQLYQVVPGTWTPESRTWNTRPQLEPTPIAEMGAIPPFTTVKLDVTELVRSSTGTLGGNGTGFRLEFGLRSDSSDGVEFYSPYGASDAVWPRLALYFDRPCPP
;
A
#
# COMPACT_ATOMS: atom_id res chain seq x y z
N MET A 1 -0.56 40.69 38.96
CA MET A 1 -1.64 41.03 39.91
C MET A 1 -2.97 40.87 39.19
N SER A 2 -3.82 40.04 39.76
CA SER A 2 -5.09 39.55 39.22
C SER A 2 -6.26 40.26 39.91
N LEU A 3 -7.33 40.55 39.18
CA LEU A 3 -8.71 40.73 39.66
C LEU A 3 -9.60 40.46 38.43
N LYS A 4 -10.15 39.26 38.22
CA LYS A 4 -11.36 38.66 38.83
C LYS A 4 -12.60 39.56 38.81
N CYS A 5 -13.53 39.22 37.91
CA CYS A 5 -14.97 39.39 38.11
C CYS A 5 -15.62 38.00 37.98
N ALA A 6 -16.33 37.59 39.03
CA ALA A 6 -17.23 36.45 39.05
C ALA A 6 -18.39 36.76 40.02
N GLY A 7 -19.58 36.26 39.68
CA GLY A 7 -20.80 36.24 40.49
C GLY A 7 -22.00 36.81 39.72
N SER A 8 -23.18 36.18 39.65
CA SER A 8 -23.68 35.01 40.37
C SER A 8 -25.09 34.62 39.84
N ALA A 9 -25.42 33.31 39.91
CA ALA A 9 -26.70 32.68 40.30
C ALA A 9 -27.99 32.93 39.47
N ALA A 10 -28.98 32.03 39.33
CA ALA A 10 -29.27 30.64 39.76
C ALA A 10 -30.48 30.14 38.92
N GLY A 11 -30.59 28.86 38.56
CA GLY A 11 -31.45 27.83 39.22
C GLY A 11 -32.86 27.85 38.61
N LEU A 12 -33.54 26.79 38.14
CA LEU A 12 -33.84 25.42 38.58
C LEU A 12 -34.60 24.78 37.37
N GLY A 13 -34.69 23.47 37.09
CA GLY A 13 -34.73 22.31 37.97
C GLY A 13 -36.17 21.76 38.08
N LEU A 14 -36.36 20.51 37.63
CA LEU A 14 -37.47 19.54 37.86
C LEU A 14 -38.76 19.65 37.02
N LEU A 15 -39.20 18.65 36.23
CA LEU A 15 -39.54 17.21 36.40
C LEU A 15 -40.95 16.92 36.96
N LEU A 16 -41.71 16.13 36.16
CA LEU A 16 -42.75 15.12 36.48
C LEU A 16 -44.27 15.44 36.40
N LEU A 17 -44.88 14.71 35.45
CA LEU A 17 -46.04 13.79 35.53
C LEU A 17 -47.49 14.24 35.23
N ALA A 18 -47.95 13.66 34.11
CA ALA A 18 -49.15 12.82 33.92
C ALA A 18 -50.55 13.45 33.85
N GLY A 19 -51.24 13.11 32.75
CA GLY A 19 -52.67 13.30 32.53
C GLY A 19 -53.11 12.59 31.24
N THR A 20 -53.71 11.41 31.43
CA THR A 20 -54.27 10.41 30.51
C THR A 20 -55.20 10.87 29.38
N GLY A 21 -55.17 10.18 28.23
CA GLY A 21 -56.24 10.16 27.21
C GLY A 21 -56.14 8.93 26.29
N CYS A 22 -57.24 8.15 26.20
CA CYS A 22 -57.46 6.89 25.45
C CYS A 22 -57.19 7.01 23.93
N GLY A 23 -56.67 6.03 23.18
CA GLY A 23 -57.20 4.69 22.82
C GLY A 23 -57.07 4.50 21.28
N PRO A 24 -56.95 3.27 20.72
CA PRO A 24 -56.06 2.99 19.58
C PRO A 24 -56.74 2.85 18.21
N GLN A 25 -56.04 3.22 17.11
CA GLN A 25 -56.35 2.79 15.73
C GLN A 25 -55.10 2.83 14.83
N GLY A 26 -54.87 1.76 14.06
CA GLY A 26 -54.10 1.80 12.81
C GLY A 26 -53.00 0.73 12.64
N GLU A 27 -53.36 -0.54 12.46
CA GLU A 27 -52.50 -1.52 11.78
C GLU A 27 -52.84 -1.56 10.27
N GLY A 28 -51.79 -1.67 9.45
CA GLY A 28 -51.78 -1.35 8.04
C GLY A 28 -52.46 -2.36 7.11
N ALA A 29 -52.96 -1.81 6.01
CA ALA A 29 -53.27 -2.50 4.76
C ALA A 29 -52.59 -1.73 3.63
N GLY A 30 -51.96 -2.43 2.69
CA GLY A 30 -51.31 -1.84 1.52
C GLY A 30 -50.71 -2.91 0.63
N ASP A 31 -51.54 -3.39 -0.28
CA ASP A 31 -51.23 -4.34 -1.37
C ASP A 31 -50.91 -3.54 -2.65
N LEU A 32 -50.03 -4.09 -3.50
CA LEU A 32 -49.80 -3.83 -4.94
C LEU A 32 -49.39 -2.40 -5.39
N ASP A 33 -48.14 -2.24 -5.85
CA ASP A 33 -47.78 -1.93 -7.26
C ASP A 33 -46.28 -1.60 -7.35
N ALA A 34 -45.51 -2.38 -8.12
CA ALA A 34 -44.20 -1.95 -8.60
C ALA A 34 -43.91 -2.67 -9.93
N LEU A 35 -44.34 -2.01 -11.00
CA LEU A 35 -44.02 -2.32 -12.38
C LEU A 35 -42.52 -2.12 -12.65
N GLU A 36 -41.84 -3.24 -12.90
CA GLU A 36 -41.00 -3.53 -14.07
C GLU A 36 -40.38 -2.35 -14.84
N LEU A 37 -39.04 -2.26 -14.81
CA LEU A 37 -38.21 -1.77 -15.92
C LEU A 37 -36.98 -2.67 -16.08
N ALA A 38 -37.12 -3.60 -17.04
CA ALA A 38 -36.14 -4.20 -17.95
C ALA A 38 -34.69 -4.43 -17.46
N ASP A 39 -34.37 -5.70 -17.23
CA ASP A 39 -33.04 -6.27 -17.48
C ASP A 39 -32.77 -6.27 -19.00
N GLU A 40 -31.63 -5.72 -19.41
CA GLU A 40 -31.12 -5.90 -20.77
C GLU A 40 -30.37 -7.23 -20.86
N GLU A 41 -30.81 -8.03 -21.81
CA GLU A 41 -30.40 -9.39 -22.13
C GLU A 41 -28.91 -9.48 -22.52
N VAL A 42 -28.07 -10.07 -21.65
CA VAL A 42 -26.73 -10.54 -22.05
C VAL A 42 -26.88 -11.96 -22.60
N ALA A 43 -26.58 -12.12 -23.88
CA ALA A 43 -26.63 -13.40 -24.59
C ALA A 43 -25.78 -14.50 -23.90
N PRO A 44 -26.22 -15.78 -23.94
CA PRO A 44 -25.52 -16.86 -23.26
C PRO A 44 -24.21 -17.23 -23.96
N MET A 45 -23.13 -17.33 -23.19
CA MET A 45 -21.93 -18.07 -23.60
C MET A 45 -22.27 -19.57 -23.60
N PRO A 46 -21.81 -20.36 -24.58
CA PRO A 46 -22.11 -21.79 -24.64
C PRO A 46 -21.49 -22.53 -23.45
N GLU A 47 -22.28 -23.45 -22.88
CA GLU A 47 -21.91 -24.32 -21.76
C GLU A 47 -20.67 -25.16 -22.07
N GLY A 48 -19.70 -25.06 -21.16
CA GLY A 48 -18.48 -25.86 -21.15
C GLY A 48 -17.83 -25.82 -19.78
N GLN A 49 -18.44 -26.54 -18.84
CA GLN A 49 -17.89 -26.99 -17.55
C GLN A 49 -17.59 -25.91 -16.50
N GLN A 50 -18.43 -25.88 -15.47
CA GLN A 50 -18.32 -25.06 -14.27
C GLN A 50 -16.95 -25.23 -13.58
N ALA A 51 -16.12 -24.19 -13.61
CA ALA A 51 -15.19 -23.93 -12.53
C ALA A 51 -16.02 -23.27 -11.41
N SER A 52 -16.10 -23.90 -10.23
CA SER A 52 -16.50 -23.17 -9.02
C SER A 52 -15.67 -21.90 -8.96
N ALA A 53 -16.31 -20.73 -8.96
CA ALA A 53 -15.63 -19.46 -8.83
C ALA A 53 -14.93 -19.44 -7.46
N LEU A 54 -13.64 -19.79 -7.45
CA LEU A 54 -12.79 -19.63 -6.30
C LEU A 54 -12.78 -18.14 -5.97
N SER A 55 -13.13 -17.78 -4.74
CA SER A 55 -12.90 -16.42 -4.27
C SER A 55 -11.40 -16.16 -4.37
N PRO A 56 -10.95 -15.08 -5.03
CA PRO A 56 -9.53 -14.74 -5.07
C PRO A 56 -8.96 -14.69 -3.65
N GLY A 57 -7.68 -15.05 -3.52
CA GLY A 57 -6.94 -14.98 -2.26
C GLY A 57 -7.09 -13.66 -1.49
N ARG A 58 -6.77 -13.66 -0.20
CA ARG A 58 -6.89 -12.46 0.65
C ARG A 58 -5.53 -11.80 0.86
N THR A 59 -5.47 -10.47 0.71
CA THR A 59 -4.36 -9.66 1.23
C THR A 59 -4.61 -9.36 2.71
N ASN A 60 -3.67 -9.78 3.56
CA ASN A 60 -3.64 -9.50 4.99
C ASN A 60 -2.46 -8.58 5.29
N SER A 61 -2.54 -7.78 6.35
CA SER A 61 -1.47 -6.89 6.78
C SER A 61 -1.32 -6.94 8.29
N ALA A 62 -0.07 -6.82 8.76
CA ALA A 62 0.27 -6.66 10.16
C ALA A 62 1.21 -5.47 10.33
N HIS A 63 0.89 -4.60 11.28
CA HIS A 63 1.82 -3.57 11.74
C HIS A 63 2.87 -4.20 12.66
N ALA A 64 4.06 -3.61 12.69
CA ALA A 64 5.10 -4.07 13.62
C ALA A 64 4.57 -4.03 15.05
N SER A 65 4.71 -5.12 15.81
CA SER A 65 4.38 -5.22 17.24
C SER A 65 5.53 -4.78 18.15
N ALA A 66 6.75 -4.73 17.62
CA ALA A 66 7.92 -4.12 18.22
C ALA A 66 8.90 -3.66 17.13
N ASP A 67 9.64 -2.58 17.36
CA ASP A 67 10.81 -2.22 16.57
C ASP A 67 11.86 -1.45 17.37
N ALA A 68 13.13 -1.55 16.98
CA ALA A 68 14.19 -0.78 17.61
C ALA A 68 15.39 -0.70 16.68
N ARG A 69 16.08 0.45 16.68
CA ARG A 69 17.44 0.52 16.12
C ARG A 69 18.48 0.18 17.18
N THR A 70 19.63 -0.28 16.72
CA THR A 70 20.86 -0.47 17.51
C THR A 70 22.00 0.25 16.81
N ASP A 71 23.04 0.59 17.56
CA ASP A 71 24.12 1.45 17.07
C ASP A 71 25.45 1.03 17.69
N ALA A 72 26.39 0.61 16.85
CA ALA A 72 27.72 0.16 17.27
C ALA A 72 28.53 1.27 17.93
N SER A 73 28.22 2.55 17.68
CA SER A 73 28.89 3.67 18.36
C SER A 73 28.38 3.91 19.78
N SER A 74 27.27 3.27 20.17
CA SER A 74 26.59 3.45 21.45
C SER A 74 26.05 2.11 21.95
N GLU A 75 26.97 1.19 22.25
CA GLU A 75 26.68 -0.24 22.30
C GLU A 75 25.65 -0.67 23.37
N HIS A 76 25.53 0.13 24.43
CA HIS A 76 24.68 -0.11 25.60
C HIS A 76 23.39 0.73 25.58
N THR A 77 23.18 1.57 24.56
CA THR A 77 22.02 2.46 24.48
C THR A 77 20.86 1.75 23.82
N ASN A 78 19.70 1.78 24.47
CA ASN A 78 18.44 1.36 23.88
C ASN A 78 17.81 2.52 23.09
N TYR A 79 17.35 2.22 21.87
CA TYR A 79 16.64 3.17 21.01
C TYR A 79 15.22 2.70 20.65
N GLY A 80 14.61 1.82 21.47
CA GLY A 80 13.28 1.29 21.22
C GLY A 80 12.23 2.39 21.05
N ASP A 81 12.27 3.40 21.92
CA ASP A 81 11.28 4.50 21.90
C ASP A 81 11.55 5.59 20.84
N THR A 82 12.55 5.40 19.95
CA THR A 82 12.86 6.40 18.92
C THR A 82 11.91 6.32 17.73
N THR A 83 11.71 7.46 17.05
CA THR A 83 10.77 7.55 15.92
C THR A 83 11.38 7.17 14.57
N ARG A 84 12.64 6.72 14.55
CA ARG A 84 13.38 6.38 13.33
C ARG A 84 14.18 5.10 13.50
N LEU A 85 14.08 4.24 12.50
CA LEU A 85 14.95 3.10 12.29
C LEU A 85 16.14 3.52 11.42
N ARG A 86 17.25 2.78 11.52
CA ARG A 86 18.47 3.04 10.75
C ARG A 86 19.12 1.73 10.29
N ALA A 87 19.69 1.77 9.09
CA ALA A 87 20.50 0.71 8.51
C ALA A 87 21.78 1.33 7.94
N ASP A 88 22.95 0.96 8.45
CA ASP A 88 24.27 1.54 8.11
C ASP A 88 25.39 0.53 8.41
N ALA A 89 26.50 0.57 7.67
CA ALA A 89 27.68 -0.26 7.91
C ALA A 89 28.78 0.44 8.74
N SER A 90 28.82 1.78 8.83
CA SER A 90 29.90 2.49 9.53
C SER A 90 29.53 3.89 10.06
N PRO A 91 29.42 4.09 11.39
CA PRO A 91 29.33 3.03 12.39
C PRO A 91 28.11 2.15 12.09
N ALA A 92 28.24 0.85 12.34
CA ALA A 92 27.18 -0.08 12.02
C ALA A 92 25.91 0.26 12.83
N SER A 93 24.78 0.31 12.15
CA SER A 93 23.47 0.49 12.78
C SER A 93 22.50 -0.48 12.12
N GLU A 94 21.85 -1.29 12.93
CA GLU A 94 20.90 -2.31 12.49
C GLU A 94 19.56 -2.04 13.17
N SER A 95 18.46 -2.28 12.46
CA SER A 95 17.11 -2.19 13.01
C SER A 95 16.45 -3.53 13.09
N PHE A 96 15.67 -3.74 14.14
CA PHE A 96 14.95 -4.98 14.40
C PHE A 96 13.46 -4.69 14.41
N LEU A 97 12.67 -5.51 13.74
CA LEU A 97 11.22 -5.36 13.65
C LEU A 97 10.57 -6.71 13.91
N ARG A 98 9.47 -6.73 14.66
CA ARG A 98 8.66 -7.92 14.93
C ARG A 98 7.24 -7.72 14.48
N PHE A 99 6.65 -8.74 13.89
CA PHE A 99 5.28 -8.77 13.40
C PHE A 99 4.59 -10.03 13.89
N ASP A 100 3.30 -9.92 14.20
CA ASP A 100 2.48 -11.05 14.64
C ASP A 100 1.34 -11.25 13.62
N PHE A 101 1.24 -12.48 13.09
CA PHE A 101 0.17 -12.90 12.19
C PHE A 101 -0.65 -14.00 12.82
N VAL A 102 -1.97 -13.83 12.81
CA VAL A 102 -2.94 -14.82 13.27
C VAL A 102 -4.13 -14.84 12.31
N GLY A 103 -4.68 -16.02 12.06
CA GLY A 103 -5.92 -16.18 11.32
C GLY A 103 -5.77 -15.95 9.81
N LEU A 104 -4.63 -16.32 9.21
CA LEU A 104 -4.49 -16.31 7.75
C LEU A 104 -5.48 -17.26 7.07
N GLY A 105 -5.77 -18.41 7.69
CA GLY A 105 -6.86 -19.32 7.29
C GLY A 105 -6.69 -20.02 5.93
N ALA A 106 -5.60 -19.74 5.21
CA ALA A 106 -5.23 -20.32 3.93
C ALA A 106 -3.70 -20.27 3.73
N PRO A 107 -3.13 -21.09 2.83
CA PRO A 107 -1.70 -21.08 2.54
C PRO A 107 -1.19 -19.71 2.11
N VAL A 108 0.03 -19.35 2.52
CA VAL A 108 0.68 -18.11 2.07
C VAL A 108 1.14 -18.26 0.62
N ASN A 109 0.69 -17.35 -0.24
CA ASN A 109 1.15 -17.24 -1.62
C ASN A 109 2.40 -16.35 -1.71
N ASN A 110 2.36 -15.18 -1.06
CA ASN A 110 3.45 -14.22 -1.06
C ASN A 110 3.41 -13.37 0.22
N ALA A 111 4.58 -12.98 0.71
CA ALA A 111 4.71 -12.02 1.79
C ALA A 111 5.72 -10.92 1.46
N LYS A 112 5.46 -9.69 1.90
CA LYS A 112 6.32 -8.53 1.66
C LYS A 112 6.50 -7.70 2.92
N LEU A 113 7.75 -7.53 3.34
CA LEU A 113 8.12 -6.56 4.37
C LEU A 113 8.25 -5.18 3.72
N ARG A 114 7.42 -4.23 4.13
CA ARG A 114 7.40 -2.86 3.60
C ARG A 114 7.85 -1.84 4.64
N LEU A 115 8.83 -1.02 4.26
CA LEU A 115 9.40 0.05 5.09
C LEU A 115 9.39 1.37 4.33
N TYR A 116 9.17 2.49 5.02
CA TYR A 116 9.25 3.83 4.41
C TYR A 116 10.60 4.47 4.69
N ALA A 117 11.38 4.75 3.64
CA ALA A 117 12.65 5.45 3.73
C ALA A 117 12.43 6.97 3.81
N THR A 118 12.85 7.56 4.93
CA THR A 118 12.92 9.01 5.11
C THR A 118 14.18 9.61 4.50
N THR A 119 15.26 8.82 4.47
CA THR A 119 16.53 9.14 3.83
C THR A 119 17.02 7.87 3.16
N GLY A 120 17.36 7.98 1.88
CA GLY A 120 17.81 6.89 1.03
C GLY A 120 19.29 6.59 1.18
N SER A 121 19.76 5.70 0.31
CA SER A 121 21.13 5.25 0.17
C SER A 121 21.36 4.80 -1.27
N LYS A 122 22.58 5.00 -1.77
CA LYS A 122 22.98 4.46 -3.08
C LYS A 122 23.18 2.94 -3.06
N SER A 123 22.96 2.28 -1.93
CA SER A 123 23.08 0.85 -1.73
C SER A 123 21.72 0.19 -1.51
N THR A 124 21.69 -1.13 -1.65
CA THR A 124 20.51 -1.97 -1.39
C THR A 124 20.36 -2.23 0.10
N LEU A 125 19.11 -2.35 0.55
CA LEU A 125 18.79 -2.77 1.91
C LEU A 125 18.82 -4.30 2.01
N THR A 126 19.31 -4.81 3.13
CA THR A 126 19.27 -6.24 3.45
C THR A 126 18.42 -6.46 4.69
N ALA A 127 17.57 -7.48 4.67
CA ALA A 127 16.88 -7.97 5.85
C ALA A 127 17.14 -9.47 6.04
N TRP A 128 17.04 -9.94 7.28
CA TRP A 128 17.27 -11.34 7.61
C TRP A 128 16.42 -11.74 8.84
N PRO A 129 15.99 -13.00 8.92
CA PRO A 129 15.28 -13.50 10.09
C PRO A 129 16.19 -13.57 11.32
N VAL A 130 15.60 -13.28 12.48
CA VAL A 130 16.27 -13.31 13.79
C VAL A 130 15.36 -13.95 14.83
N SER A 131 15.91 -14.33 15.98
CA SER A 131 15.10 -14.89 17.06
C SER A 131 14.03 -13.92 17.55
N ASN A 132 12.87 -14.44 17.99
CA ASN A 132 11.78 -13.64 18.56
C ASN A 132 11.98 -13.24 20.03
N THR A 133 13.13 -13.58 20.62
CA THR A 133 13.40 -13.49 22.08
C THR A 133 13.80 -12.11 22.57
N TRP A 134 14.01 -11.14 21.67
CA TRP A 134 14.40 -9.79 22.03
C TRP A 134 13.20 -8.98 22.54
N THR A 135 13.51 -7.97 23.36
CA THR A 135 12.53 -7.03 23.92
C THR A 135 12.90 -5.61 23.52
N GLU A 136 11.94 -4.88 22.95
CA GLU A 136 12.11 -3.50 22.43
C GLU A 136 12.71 -2.53 23.44
N SER A 137 12.30 -2.62 24.72
CA SER A 137 12.76 -1.72 25.77
C SER A 137 14.15 -2.05 26.34
N THR A 138 14.74 -3.19 25.97
CA THR A 138 16.05 -3.63 26.50
C THR A 138 17.07 -3.93 25.43
N ILE A 139 16.68 -3.95 24.15
CA ILE A 139 17.59 -4.24 23.05
C ILE A 139 18.65 -3.13 22.92
N THR A 140 19.90 -3.53 22.80
CA THR A 140 21.07 -2.67 22.58
C THR A 140 21.91 -3.31 21.49
N TRP A 141 22.99 -2.67 21.05
CA TRP A 141 23.91 -3.29 20.12
C TRP A 141 24.46 -4.62 20.66
N ASP A 142 24.86 -4.64 21.94
CA ASP A 142 25.53 -5.80 22.54
C ASP A 142 24.64 -7.03 22.72
N ASN A 143 23.32 -6.83 22.92
CA ASN A 143 22.39 -7.92 23.16
C ASN A 143 21.40 -8.18 22.00
N ARG A 144 21.61 -7.50 20.85
CA ARG A 144 20.75 -7.64 19.69
C ARG A 144 20.70 -9.10 19.20
N PRO A 145 19.55 -9.57 18.71
CA PRO A 145 19.45 -10.92 18.22
C PRO A 145 20.28 -11.08 16.94
N LEU A 146 20.94 -12.23 16.82
CA LEU A 146 21.74 -12.55 15.64
C LEU A 146 20.87 -13.14 14.53
N TYR A 147 21.39 -13.09 13.31
CA TYR A 147 20.85 -13.82 12.17
C TYR A 147 20.70 -15.31 12.51
N ASP A 148 19.51 -15.86 12.27
CA ASP A 148 19.17 -17.24 12.66
C ASP A 148 19.51 -18.30 11.59
N GLY A 149 20.04 -17.90 10.44
CA GLY A 149 20.39 -18.79 9.33
C GLY A 149 19.31 -18.98 8.27
N GLY A 150 18.14 -18.33 8.39
CA GLY A 150 17.07 -18.39 7.39
C GLY A 150 17.34 -17.57 6.11
N PRO A 151 16.39 -17.49 5.17
CA PRO A 151 16.57 -16.77 3.91
C PRO A 151 16.93 -15.29 4.12
N VAL A 152 17.92 -14.78 3.37
CA VAL A 152 18.29 -13.35 3.38
C VAL A 152 17.55 -12.62 2.27
N LEU A 153 16.94 -11.49 2.63
CA LEU A 153 16.14 -10.66 1.75
C LEU A 153 16.94 -9.44 1.31
N HIS A 154 16.77 -9.00 0.06
CA HIS A 154 17.41 -7.79 -0.46
C HIS A 154 16.42 -6.95 -1.25
N THR A 155 16.59 -5.62 -1.21
CA THR A 155 15.93 -4.77 -2.19
C THR A 155 16.55 -4.97 -3.57
N SER A 156 15.70 -4.94 -4.59
CA SER A 156 16.11 -5.12 -5.99
C SER A 156 16.81 -3.89 -6.58
N ILE A 157 16.75 -2.78 -5.88
CA ILE A 157 17.27 -1.46 -6.25
C ILE A 157 17.84 -0.75 -5.00
N PRO A 158 18.68 0.28 -5.19
CA PRO A 158 19.05 1.18 -4.11
C PRO A 158 17.84 1.80 -3.40
N VAL A 159 18.01 2.16 -2.13
CA VAL A 159 16.97 2.82 -1.34
C VAL A 159 16.86 4.28 -1.74
N GLU A 160 15.75 4.72 -2.32
CA GLU A 160 15.58 6.12 -2.69
C GLU A 160 15.05 6.97 -1.52
N ASP A 161 15.35 8.26 -1.53
CA ASP A 161 14.76 9.21 -0.58
C ASP A 161 13.24 9.27 -0.71
N GLU A 162 12.54 9.35 0.43
CA GLU A 162 11.09 9.53 0.49
C GLU A 162 10.35 8.51 -0.40
N SER A 163 10.69 7.24 -0.22
CA SER A 163 10.16 6.12 -0.99
C SER A 163 9.80 4.94 -0.09
N TRP A 164 8.93 4.08 -0.59
CA TRP A 164 8.69 2.78 0.00
C TRP A 164 9.70 1.76 -0.52
N VAL A 165 10.20 0.91 0.37
CA VAL A 165 10.95 -0.28 -0.01
C VAL A 165 10.16 -1.52 0.38
N GLU A 166 10.14 -2.50 -0.52
CA GLU A 166 9.55 -3.82 -0.28
C GLU A 166 10.65 -4.88 -0.39
N LEU A 167 10.72 -5.74 0.62
CA LEU A 167 11.54 -6.95 0.59
C LEU A 167 10.63 -8.17 0.53
N ASP A 168 10.98 -9.12 -0.32
CA ASP A 168 10.23 -10.36 -0.45
C ASP A 168 10.49 -11.28 0.74
N ALA A 169 9.50 -11.41 1.61
CA ALA A 169 9.54 -12.22 2.82
C ALA A 169 8.84 -13.57 2.65
N THR A 170 8.49 -13.96 1.42
CA THR A 170 7.70 -15.17 1.15
C THR A 170 8.33 -16.42 1.75
N GLU A 171 9.65 -16.61 1.59
CA GLU A 171 10.32 -17.81 2.13
C GLU A 171 10.39 -17.82 3.68
N VAL A 172 10.27 -16.66 4.33
CA VAL A 172 10.29 -16.55 5.80
C VAL A 172 8.88 -16.71 6.38
N VAL A 173 7.87 -16.16 5.71
CA VAL A 173 6.49 -16.10 6.21
C VAL A 173 5.63 -17.16 5.51
N GLN A 174 5.41 -18.28 6.19
CA GLN A 174 4.71 -19.44 5.63
C GLN A 174 3.35 -19.72 6.28
N GLY A 175 2.93 -18.93 7.29
CA GLY A 175 1.67 -19.13 7.99
C GLY A 175 1.47 -18.17 9.17
N ASP A 176 0.60 -18.56 10.10
CA ASP A 176 0.41 -17.83 11.35
C ASP A 176 1.66 -17.95 12.23
N GLY A 177 2.04 -16.87 12.89
CA GLY A 177 3.21 -16.84 13.76
C GLY A 177 3.76 -15.45 14.04
N THR A 178 4.84 -15.43 14.83
CA THR A 178 5.62 -14.24 15.11
C THR A 178 6.88 -14.25 14.26
N TYR A 179 7.13 -13.16 13.55
CA TYR A 179 8.26 -13.00 12.64
C TYR A 179 9.10 -11.80 13.06
N SER A 180 10.38 -12.02 13.36
CA SER A 180 11.35 -10.95 13.61
C SER A 180 12.37 -10.85 12.48
N PHE A 181 12.65 -9.62 12.06
CA PHE A 181 13.64 -9.31 11.04
C PHE A 181 14.69 -8.36 11.62
N GLY A 182 15.96 -8.67 11.38
CA GLY A 182 17.03 -7.67 11.39
C GLY A 182 17.13 -7.01 10.02
N VAL A 183 17.45 -5.72 10.00
CA VAL A 183 17.60 -4.90 8.80
C VAL A 183 18.89 -4.11 8.90
N GLY A 184 19.71 -4.16 7.85
CA GLY A 184 21.02 -3.52 7.79
C GLY A 184 21.46 -3.23 6.35
N MET A 185 22.62 -2.61 6.20
CA MET A 185 23.22 -2.32 4.90
C MET A 185 24.70 -2.71 4.90
N GLY A 186 25.22 -3.08 3.72
CA GLY A 186 26.65 -3.33 3.51
C GLY A 186 27.46 -2.08 3.17
N SER A 187 26.84 -0.90 3.22
CA SER A 187 27.43 0.38 2.81
C SER A 187 27.44 1.39 3.98
N PRO A 188 28.48 2.24 4.09
CA PRO A 188 28.51 3.35 5.05
C PRO A 188 27.57 4.51 4.65
N ASP A 189 27.04 4.49 3.44
CA ASP A 189 25.93 5.35 3.02
C ASP A 189 24.63 4.73 3.56
N GLY A 190 24.32 4.98 4.83
CA GLY A 190 23.17 4.38 5.50
C GLY A 190 21.83 5.02 5.14
N ALA A 191 20.75 4.27 5.35
CA ALA A 191 19.37 4.72 5.16
C ALA A 191 18.64 4.87 6.50
N SER A 192 17.60 5.72 6.54
CA SER A 192 16.76 5.93 7.72
C SER A 192 15.29 5.70 7.39
N PHE A 193 14.60 4.93 8.23
CA PHE A 193 13.21 4.52 8.01
C PHE A 193 12.30 4.99 9.14
N VAL A 194 11.00 4.99 8.86
CA VAL A 194 9.97 5.29 9.87
C VAL A 194 9.86 4.11 10.85
N SER A 195 9.89 4.40 12.15
CA SER A 195 9.58 3.42 13.21
C SER A 195 8.07 3.41 13.50
N ARG A 196 7.57 2.30 14.06
CA ARG A 196 6.25 2.15 14.67
C ARG A 196 5.94 3.25 15.71
N ASN A 197 6.96 3.85 16.33
CA ASN A 197 6.80 4.89 17.34
C ASN A 197 6.68 6.31 16.72
N SER A 198 6.81 6.43 15.40
CA SER A 198 6.63 7.68 14.67
C SER A 198 5.18 8.17 14.68
N THR A 199 4.96 9.48 14.67
CA THR A 199 3.63 10.10 14.50
C THR A 199 3.09 9.99 13.07
N LEU A 200 3.92 9.59 12.11
CA LEU A 200 3.54 9.33 10.72
C LEU A 200 2.96 7.92 10.59
N GLU A 201 1.77 7.70 11.16
CA GLU A 201 1.21 6.35 11.35
C GLU A 201 1.05 5.57 10.03
N GLN A 202 0.71 6.27 8.95
CA GLN A 202 0.52 5.69 7.62
C GLN A 202 1.84 5.25 6.96
N LEU A 203 2.99 5.69 7.47
CA LEU A 203 4.32 5.36 6.96
C LEU A 203 5.03 4.29 7.79
N ARG A 204 4.40 3.80 8.86
CA ARG A 204 4.99 2.81 9.77
C ARG A 204 5.23 1.48 9.04
N PRO A 205 6.16 0.64 9.54
CA PRO A 205 6.43 -0.68 8.97
C PRO A 205 5.19 -1.56 8.90
N VAL A 206 5.01 -2.24 7.77
CA VAL A 206 3.92 -3.21 7.54
C VAL A 206 4.49 -4.46 6.89
N LEU A 207 4.07 -5.62 7.38
CA LEU A 207 4.24 -6.89 6.70
C LEU A 207 2.92 -7.22 6.00
N PHE A 208 2.96 -7.41 4.67
CA PHE A 208 1.81 -7.84 3.88
C PHE A 208 1.91 -9.35 3.61
N VAL A 209 0.79 -10.05 3.69
CA VAL A 209 0.68 -11.49 3.43
C VAL A 209 -0.52 -11.76 2.54
N ASN A 210 -0.26 -12.15 1.31
CA ASN A 210 -1.26 -12.63 0.37
C ASN A 210 -1.42 -14.14 0.56
N THR A 211 -2.66 -14.56 0.79
CA THR A 211 -3.03 -15.97 0.96
C THR A 211 -3.73 -16.51 -0.27
N GLU A 212 -3.72 -17.83 -0.44
CA GLU A 212 -4.45 -18.51 -1.51
C GLU A 212 -5.97 -18.53 -1.24
N PRO A 213 -6.80 -18.81 -2.26
CA PRO A 213 -8.18 -19.20 -2.06
C PRO A 213 -8.29 -20.40 -1.10
N ALA A 214 -9.07 -20.29 -0.03
CA ALA A 214 -9.13 -21.29 1.04
C ALA A 214 -9.63 -22.69 0.60
N ASN A 215 -10.29 -22.83 -0.57
CA ASN A 215 -10.99 -24.04 -0.99
C ASN A 215 -10.62 -24.47 -2.41
N CYS A 216 -9.34 -24.71 -2.66
CA CYS A 216 -8.85 -25.04 -4.00
C CYS A 216 -8.51 -26.55 -4.08
N THR A 217 -8.94 -27.22 -5.16
CA THR A 217 -8.80 -28.68 -5.28
C THR A 217 -7.37 -29.04 -5.72
N PRO A 218 -6.64 -29.92 -5.01
CA PRO A 218 -5.27 -30.32 -5.37
C PRO A 218 -5.08 -30.62 -6.86
N GLY A 219 -4.06 -30.01 -7.47
CA GLY A 219 -3.75 -30.17 -8.90
C GLY A 219 -4.62 -29.37 -9.86
N THR A 220 -5.66 -28.67 -9.39
CA THR A 220 -6.43 -27.74 -10.22
C THR A 220 -5.65 -26.46 -10.42
N LEU A 221 -5.58 -25.96 -11.66
CA LEU A 221 -5.02 -24.63 -11.92
C LEU A 221 -5.97 -23.57 -11.38
N VAL A 222 -5.44 -22.70 -10.53
CA VAL A 222 -6.18 -21.60 -9.93
C VAL A 222 -5.48 -20.29 -10.24
N GLU A 223 -6.29 -19.25 -10.42
CA GLU A 223 -5.77 -17.91 -10.60
C GLU A 223 -5.34 -17.38 -9.23
N SER A 224 -4.03 -17.25 -9.03
CA SER A 224 -3.45 -16.59 -7.87
C SER A 224 -3.12 -15.15 -8.22
N PHE A 225 -3.14 -14.24 -7.25
CA PHE A 225 -2.68 -12.88 -7.48
C PHE A 225 -1.71 -12.37 -6.42
N GLU A 226 -0.89 -11.42 -6.84
CA GLU A 226 0.01 -10.64 -6.00
C GLU A 226 -0.33 -9.16 -6.13
N VAL A 227 -0.42 -8.48 -4.99
CA VAL A 227 -0.62 -7.03 -4.95
C VAL A 227 0.73 -6.34 -4.82
N ASN A 228 1.04 -5.48 -5.78
CA ASN A 228 2.16 -4.57 -5.72
C ASN A 228 1.63 -3.18 -5.39
N HIS A 229 2.16 -2.60 -4.32
CA HIS A 229 1.91 -1.21 -3.99
C HIS A 229 2.98 -0.34 -4.66
N PRO A 230 2.68 0.94 -4.92
CA PRO A 230 3.65 1.78 -5.56
C PRO A 230 4.83 2.08 -4.61
N ASP A 231 6.05 2.04 -5.15
CA ASP A 231 7.27 2.38 -4.41
C ASP A 231 7.41 3.90 -4.28
N ARG A 232 6.94 4.65 -5.28
CA ARG A 232 6.90 6.11 -5.28
C ARG A 232 5.56 6.60 -5.78
N VAL A 233 5.02 7.61 -5.10
CA VAL A 233 3.82 8.32 -5.50
C VAL A 233 3.90 9.78 -5.09
N PHE A 234 3.53 10.67 -6.00
CA PHE A 234 3.28 12.09 -5.72
C PHE A 234 2.37 12.67 -6.81
N TYR A 235 1.87 13.87 -6.57
CA TYR A 235 1.35 14.71 -7.64
C TYR A 235 2.18 16.00 -7.72
N VAL A 236 2.07 16.70 -8.83
CA VAL A 236 2.66 18.02 -9.05
C VAL A 236 1.57 19.00 -9.40
N SER A 237 1.83 20.30 -9.25
CA SER A 237 0.85 21.33 -9.57
C SER A 237 1.51 22.55 -10.18
N GLU A 238 1.00 22.99 -11.32
CA GLU A 238 1.42 24.24 -11.98
C GLU A 238 1.21 25.46 -11.07
N ALA A 239 0.11 25.46 -10.29
CA ALA A 239 -0.17 26.49 -9.30
C ALA A 239 0.87 26.58 -8.16
N SER A 240 1.79 25.61 -8.04
CA SER A 240 2.87 25.60 -7.05
C SER A 240 4.10 24.91 -7.63
N PRO A 241 4.76 25.51 -8.64
CA PRO A 241 5.56 24.77 -9.60
C PRO A 241 6.88 24.23 -9.05
N ASP A 242 7.37 24.82 -7.95
CA ASP A 242 8.57 24.38 -7.22
C ASP A 242 8.25 23.60 -5.94
N SER A 243 6.98 23.40 -5.61
CA SER A 243 6.57 22.68 -4.40
C SER A 243 6.67 21.17 -4.59
N ARG A 244 7.21 20.49 -3.57
CA ARG A 244 7.17 19.04 -3.47
C ARG A 244 5.87 18.61 -2.79
N LEU A 245 4.97 18.01 -3.55
CA LEU A 245 3.68 17.53 -3.05
C LEU A 245 3.71 15.99 -2.83
N SER A 246 4.82 15.50 -2.27
CA SER A 246 4.98 14.14 -1.79
C SER A 246 4.19 13.91 -0.50
N ARG A 247 3.91 12.64 -0.16
CA ARG A 247 3.28 12.23 1.12
C ARG A 247 1.88 12.84 1.39
N LYS A 248 1.20 13.28 0.33
CA LYS A 248 -0.17 13.79 0.44
C LYS A 248 -1.15 12.63 0.57
N THR A 249 -2.15 12.76 1.43
CA THR A 249 -3.20 11.75 1.67
C THR A 249 -4.13 11.57 0.47
N SER A 250 -4.04 12.46 -0.50
CA SER A 250 -4.77 12.44 -1.75
C SER A 250 -3.86 12.73 -2.94
N LEU A 251 -4.23 12.18 -4.08
CA LEU A 251 -3.57 12.39 -5.36
C LEU A 251 -4.55 13.12 -6.28
N TRP A 252 -4.10 14.21 -6.87
CA TRP A 252 -4.95 15.06 -7.70
C TRP A 252 -4.54 14.98 -9.16
N VAL A 253 -5.55 14.94 -10.03
CA VAL A 253 -5.37 15.06 -11.47
C VAL A 253 -6.42 16.04 -12.00
N ASP A 254 -5.99 17.14 -12.58
CA ASP A 254 -6.87 18.27 -12.91
C ASP A 254 -6.20 19.16 -13.96
N ALA A 255 -6.83 19.36 -15.12
CA ALA A 255 -6.25 20.18 -16.18
C ALA A 255 -6.37 21.70 -15.90
N ASP A 256 -7.37 22.15 -15.14
CA ASP A 256 -7.59 23.58 -14.85
C ASP A 256 -6.48 24.14 -13.95
N VAL A 257 -6.10 23.36 -12.95
CA VAL A 257 -5.03 23.72 -12.00
C VAL A 257 -3.64 23.23 -12.46
N GLY A 258 -3.58 22.48 -13.56
CA GLY A 258 -2.36 21.83 -14.05
C GLY A 258 -1.80 20.85 -13.01
N ARG A 259 -2.58 19.84 -12.63
CA ARG A 259 -2.17 18.77 -11.71
C ARG A 259 -2.03 17.45 -12.42
N GLU A 260 -0.85 16.85 -12.25
CA GLU A 260 -0.51 15.53 -12.77
C GLU A 260 -0.04 14.64 -11.62
N THR A 261 -0.45 13.37 -11.62
CA THR A 261 -0.04 12.38 -10.63
C THR A 261 0.94 11.39 -11.24
N PHE A 262 2.00 11.04 -10.51
CA PHE A 262 3.01 10.08 -10.93
C PHE A 262 3.10 8.95 -9.92
N LEU A 263 3.16 7.71 -10.41
CA LEU A 263 3.37 6.53 -9.58
C LEU A 263 4.28 5.49 -10.26
N SER A 264 5.10 4.83 -9.46
CA SER A 264 5.97 3.74 -9.92
C SER A 264 5.68 2.45 -9.16
N PHE A 265 5.93 1.31 -9.80
CA PHE A 265 5.83 -0.01 -9.19
C PHE A 265 7.09 -0.81 -9.49
N ILE A 266 7.62 -1.49 -8.47
CA ILE A 266 8.60 -2.55 -8.66
C ILE A 266 7.85 -3.86 -8.86
N VAL A 267 8.09 -4.51 -9.97
CA VAL A 267 7.50 -5.80 -10.33
C VAL A 267 8.61 -6.83 -10.40
N ASP A 268 8.46 -7.94 -9.66
CA ASP A 268 9.30 -9.13 -9.82
C ASP A 268 8.42 -10.36 -10.06
N PRO A 269 8.34 -10.87 -11.31
CA PRO A 269 7.56 -12.06 -11.61
C PRO A 269 8.18 -13.33 -11.01
N ARG A 270 9.48 -13.30 -10.62
CA ARG A 270 10.22 -14.45 -10.08
C ARG A 270 10.17 -15.67 -10.99
N GLY A 271 10.22 -15.44 -12.30
CA GLY A 271 10.11 -16.49 -13.31
C GLY A 271 8.71 -17.07 -13.51
N ARG A 272 7.66 -16.51 -12.87
CA ARG A 272 6.26 -16.92 -13.12
C ARG A 272 5.68 -16.18 -14.33
N ASP A 273 4.85 -16.88 -15.09
CA ASP A 273 4.14 -16.30 -16.23
C ASP A 273 2.98 -15.42 -15.76
N ILE A 274 3.08 -14.11 -15.99
CA ILE A 274 1.99 -13.16 -15.71
C ILE A 274 0.85 -13.44 -16.70
N LYS A 275 -0.33 -13.78 -16.17
CA LYS A 275 -1.54 -14.08 -16.94
C LYS A 275 -2.37 -12.84 -17.22
N ARG A 276 -2.42 -11.96 -16.23
CA ARG A 276 -3.13 -10.68 -16.28
C ARG A 276 -2.46 -9.70 -15.35
N ALA A 277 -2.49 -8.42 -15.68
CA ALA A 277 -2.09 -7.35 -14.80
C ALA A 277 -3.16 -6.25 -14.77
N VAL A 278 -3.66 -5.93 -13.58
CA VAL A 278 -4.71 -4.93 -13.38
C VAL A 278 -4.19 -3.82 -12.47
N LEU A 279 -4.11 -2.63 -13.02
CA LEU A 279 -3.83 -1.41 -12.26
C LEU A 279 -5.15 -0.82 -11.76
N ALA A 280 -5.26 -0.57 -10.46
CA ALA A 280 -6.47 -0.05 -9.85
C ALA A 280 -6.23 1.27 -9.12
N PHE A 281 -7.18 2.20 -9.28
CA PHE A 281 -7.23 3.49 -8.59
C PHE A 281 -8.60 3.67 -7.96
N SER A 282 -8.66 4.18 -6.74
CA SER A 282 -9.93 4.47 -6.07
C SER A 282 -10.10 5.97 -5.93
N SER A 283 -11.18 6.52 -6.50
CA SER A 283 -11.55 7.92 -6.32
C SER A 283 -12.00 8.20 -4.89
N ARG A 284 -11.92 9.46 -4.47
CA ARG A 284 -12.37 9.95 -3.17
C ARG A 284 -13.70 10.67 -3.32
N ASP A 285 -13.91 11.71 -2.51
CA ASP A 285 -15.09 12.56 -2.48
C ASP A 285 -15.33 13.24 -3.84
N ASP A 286 -14.25 13.61 -4.55
CA ASP A 286 -14.31 14.27 -5.85
C ASP A 286 -14.12 13.27 -7.00
N GLY A 287 -15.24 12.87 -7.59
CA GLY A 287 -15.30 12.15 -8.87
C GLY A 287 -15.20 13.09 -10.08
N THR A 288 -15.33 12.55 -11.28
CA THR A 288 -15.23 13.28 -12.55
C THR A 288 -16.12 12.65 -13.63
N GLN A 289 -16.63 13.45 -14.55
CA GLN A 289 -17.35 13.00 -15.75
C GLN A 289 -16.40 12.69 -16.92
N HIS A 290 -15.18 13.22 -16.87
CA HIS A 290 -14.15 13.05 -17.91
C HIS A 290 -12.83 12.72 -17.23
N GLY A 291 -12.69 11.46 -16.83
CA GLY A 291 -11.56 11.00 -16.04
C GLY A 291 -10.24 11.00 -16.80
N PRO A 292 -9.14 10.95 -16.05
CA PRO A 292 -7.82 11.12 -16.60
C PRO A 292 -7.40 9.95 -17.48
N GLN A 293 -6.36 10.19 -18.25
CA GLN A 293 -5.70 9.18 -19.05
C GLN A 293 -4.44 8.70 -18.34
N LEU A 294 -4.15 7.41 -18.50
CA LEU A 294 -2.93 6.77 -18.02
C LEU A 294 -1.86 6.83 -19.10
N TYR A 295 -0.67 7.27 -18.75
CA TYR A 295 0.49 7.37 -19.64
C TYR A 295 1.67 6.59 -19.08
N GLN A 296 2.51 6.07 -19.96
CA GLN A 296 3.84 5.63 -19.59
C GLN A 296 4.75 6.84 -19.43
N VAL A 297 5.65 6.80 -18.46
CA VAL A 297 6.72 7.79 -18.33
C VAL A 297 7.84 7.48 -19.31
N VAL A 298 8.36 8.50 -19.97
CA VAL A 298 9.51 8.40 -20.88
C VAL A 298 10.71 7.88 -20.08
N PRO A 299 11.33 6.74 -20.49
CA PRO A 299 12.41 6.13 -19.74
C PRO A 299 13.56 7.09 -19.42
N GLY A 300 14.02 7.07 -18.17
CA GLY A 300 15.14 7.88 -17.70
C GLY A 300 14.80 9.34 -17.35
N THR A 301 13.55 9.77 -17.53
CA THR A 301 13.13 11.14 -17.15
C THR A 301 12.67 11.24 -15.70
N TRP A 302 12.40 10.11 -15.04
CA TRP A 302 12.06 10.08 -13.62
C TRP A 302 13.30 9.88 -12.76
N THR A 303 13.91 10.98 -12.35
CA THR A 303 15.10 10.98 -11.48
C THR A 303 14.71 11.27 -10.03
N PRO A 304 15.66 11.22 -9.08
CA PRO A 304 15.43 11.67 -7.71
C PRO A 304 14.98 13.13 -7.61
N GLU A 305 15.39 13.98 -8.56
CA GLU A 305 15.05 15.41 -8.65
C GLU A 305 13.66 15.67 -9.23
N SER A 306 13.08 14.71 -9.94
CA SER A 306 11.76 14.81 -10.57
C SER A 306 10.63 14.74 -9.55
N ARG A 307 10.44 15.85 -8.81
CA ARG A 307 9.54 15.95 -7.63
C ARG A 307 8.67 17.20 -7.62
N THR A 308 8.79 18.08 -8.62
CA THR A 308 8.02 19.33 -8.73
C THR A 308 7.46 19.47 -10.14
N TRP A 309 6.56 20.44 -10.38
CA TRP A 309 6.01 20.68 -11.72
C TRP A 309 7.12 20.92 -12.75
N ASN A 310 8.10 21.76 -12.40
CA ASN A 310 9.17 22.16 -13.31
C ASN A 310 10.16 21.03 -13.64
N THR A 311 10.27 20.01 -12.77
CA THR A 311 11.20 18.89 -12.95
C THR A 311 10.50 17.55 -13.21
N ARG A 312 9.18 17.56 -13.37
CA ARG A 312 8.37 16.33 -13.42
C ARG A 312 8.81 15.39 -14.55
N PRO A 313 8.60 14.07 -14.37
CA PRO A 313 8.85 13.10 -15.43
C PRO A 313 8.06 13.44 -16.69
N GLN A 314 8.63 13.12 -17.85
CA GLN A 314 7.95 13.35 -19.12
C GLN A 314 7.05 12.16 -19.44
N LEU A 315 5.89 12.42 -20.01
CA LEU A 315 4.95 11.37 -20.42
C LEU A 315 5.13 11.06 -21.90
N GLU A 316 5.02 9.78 -22.24
CA GLU A 316 4.90 9.36 -23.63
C GLU A 316 3.68 10.05 -24.29
N PRO A 317 3.71 10.32 -25.60
CA PRO A 317 2.67 11.12 -26.24
C PRO A 317 1.32 10.40 -26.37
N THR A 318 1.32 9.06 -26.32
CA THR A 318 0.10 8.25 -26.47
C THR A 318 -0.30 7.66 -25.11
N PRO A 319 -1.56 7.85 -24.68
CA PRO A 319 -2.04 7.21 -23.45
C PRO A 319 -2.15 5.69 -23.63
N ILE A 320 -1.89 4.96 -22.54
CA ILE A 320 -2.10 3.52 -22.44
C ILE A 320 -3.60 3.21 -22.32
N ALA A 321 -4.33 4.03 -21.57
CA ALA A 321 -5.75 3.85 -21.32
C ALA A 321 -6.43 5.16 -20.92
N GLU A 322 -7.75 5.23 -21.13
CA GLU A 322 -8.61 6.33 -20.70
C GLU A 322 -9.58 5.82 -19.63
N MET A 323 -9.77 6.56 -18.54
CA MET A 323 -10.60 6.09 -17.43
C MET A 323 -12.10 6.40 -17.56
N GLY A 324 -12.48 7.34 -18.45
CA GLY A 324 -13.87 7.76 -18.61
C GLY A 324 -14.44 8.40 -17.34
N ALA A 325 -15.77 8.46 -17.20
CA ALA A 325 -16.40 9.00 -16.00
C ALA A 325 -16.10 8.12 -14.76
N ILE A 326 -15.72 8.76 -13.65
CA ILE A 326 -15.38 8.11 -12.38
C ILE A 326 -16.25 8.72 -11.28
N PRO A 327 -17.28 8.02 -10.79
CA PRO A 327 -18.04 8.49 -9.63
C PRO A 327 -17.16 8.57 -8.37
N PRO A 328 -17.56 9.33 -7.34
CA PRO A 328 -16.91 9.31 -6.04
C PRO A 328 -16.81 7.90 -5.44
N PHE A 329 -15.78 7.65 -4.64
CA PHE A 329 -15.54 6.38 -3.92
C PHE A 329 -15.58 5.11 -4.78
N THR A 330 -15.19 5.24 -6.05
CA THR A 330 -15.24 4.16 -7.03
C THR A 330 -13.85 3.69 -7.40
N THR A 331 -13.67 2.37 -7.47
CA THR A 331 -12.42 1.79 -7.97
C THR A 331 -12.49 1.60 -9.48
N VAL A 332 -11.65 2.33 -10.21
CA VAL A 332 -11.37 2.10 -11.63
C VAL A 332 -10.29 1.05 -11.77
N LYS A 333 -10.46 0.14 -12.73
CA LYS A 333 -9.51 -0.94 -13.03
C LYS A 333 -9.10 -0.85 -14.49
N LEU A 334 -7.80 -0.78 -14.73
CA LEU A 334 -7.20 -0.73 -16.06
C LEU A 334 -6.44 -2.03 -16.30
N ASP A 335 -6.70 -2.65 -17.45
CA ASP A 335 -5.91 -3.80 -17.89
C ASP A 335 -4.60 -3.30 -18.50
N VAL A 336 -3.49 -3.65 -17.86
CA VAL A 336 -2.13 -3.29 -18.29
C VAL A 336 -1.31 -4.53 -18.63
N THR A 337 -1.98 -5.66 -18.90
CA THR A 337 -1.35 -6.98 -19.09
C THR A 337 -0.24 -6.96 -20.15
N GLU A 338 -0.53 -6.41 -21.33
CA GLU A 338 0.43 -6.40 -22.43
C GLU A 338 1.66 -5.54 -22.14
N LEU A 339 1.48 -4.37 -21.51
CA LEU A 339 2.59 -3.53 -21.08
C LEU A 339 3.50 -4.28 -20.09
N VAL A 340 2.91 -4.89 -19.07
CA VAL A 340 3.65 -5.63 -18.04
C VAL A 340 4.38 -6.83 -18.64
N ARG A 341 3.75 -7.57 -19.57
CA ARG A 341 4.39 -8.72 -20.25
C ARG A 341 5.51 -8.34 -21.20
N SER A 342 5.38 -7.20 -21.88
CA SER A 342 6.41 -6.69 -22.79
C SER A 342 7.60 -6.04 -22.05
N SER A 343 7.43 -5.75 -20.76
CA SER A 343 8.46 -5.11 -19.96
C SER A 343 9.56 -6.12 -19.62
N THR A 344 10.81 -5.71 -19.79
CA THR A 344 11.99 -6.51 -19.45
C THR A 344 12.75 -5.88 -18.31
N GLY A 345 13.32 -6.72 -17.46
CA GLY A 345 13.96 -6.31 -16.23
C GLY A 345 15.41 -6.74 -16.09
N THR A 346 16.10 -6.10 -15.16
CA THR A 346 17.40 -6.52 -14.61
C THR A 346 17.42 -6.49 -13.08
N LEU A 347 16.28 -6.19 -12.47
CA LEU A 347 16.10 -6.05 -11.02
C LEU A 347 15.76 -7.42 -10.41
N GLY A 348 15.91 -7.55 -9.10
CA GLY A 348 15.56 -8.76 -8.36
C GLY A 348 16.63 -9.85 -8.39
N GLY A 349 16.52 -10.84 -7.50
CA GLY A 349 17.54 -11.87 -7.30
C GLY A 349 17.82 -12.72 -8.55
N ASN A 350 16.81 -12.88 -9.42
CA ASN A 350 16.90 -13.60 -10.68
C ASN A 350 17.08 -12.68 -11.90
N GLY A 351 17.18 -11.36 -11.70
CA GLY A 351 17.33 -10.36 -12.76
C GLY A 351 16.11 -10.19 -13.67
N THR A 352 14.94 -10.69 -13.28
CA THR A 352 13.71 -10.61 -14.08
C THR A 352 12.80 -9.45 -13.72
N GLY A 353 13.05 -8.80 -12.57
CA GLY A 353 12.24 -7.70 -12.08
C GLY A 353 12.50 -6.39 -12.81
N PHE A 354 11.49 -5.55 -12.90
CA PHE A 354 11.54 -4.26 -13.59
C PHE A 354 10.73 -3.21 -12.84
N ARG A 355 11.00 -1.94 -13.15
CA ARG A 355 10.23 -0.82 -12.66
C ARG A 355 9.26 -0.36 -13.75
N LEU A 356 8.01 -0.18 -13.37
CA LEU A 356 6.99 0.48 -14.19
C LEU A 356 6.80 1.89 -13.67
N GLU A 357 6.68 2.85 -14.57
CA GLU A 357 6.53 4.27 -14.26
C GLU A 357 5.37 4.85 -15.04
N PHE A 358 4.40 5.40 -14.32
CA PHE A 358 3.15 5.90 -14.87
C PHE A 358 2.91 7.36 -14.50
N GLY A 359 2.21 8.06 -15.39
CA GLY A 359 1.60 9.34 -15.09
C GLY A 359 0.11 9.33 -15.39
N LEU A 360 -0.65 10.07 -14.59
CA LEU A 360 -2.04 10.40 -14.82
C LEU A 360 -2.11 11.88 -15.19
N ARG A 361 -2.72 12.14 -16.34
CA ARG A 361 -2.98 13.50 -16.84
C ARG A 361 -4.40 13.56 -17.37
N SER A 362 -5.07 14.68 -17.11
CA SER A 362 -6.39 14.98 -17.66
C SER A 362 -6.27 16.13 -18.66
N ASP A 363 -7.15 16.15 -19.65
CA ASP A 363 -7.44 17.30 -20.51
C ASP A 363 -8.72 18.04 -20.06
N SER A 364 -9.43 17.50 -19.07
CA SER A 364 -10.64 18.04 -18.49
C SER A 364 -10.36 18.94 -17.29
N SER A 365 -11.10 20.04 -17.21
CA SER A 365 -11.18 20.92 -16.02
C SER A 365 -11.98 20.30 -14.87
N ASP A 366 -12.69 19.19 -15.11
CA ASP A 366 -13.38 18.40 -14.09
C ASP A 366 -12.38 17.41 -13.49
N GLY A 367 -11.59 17.90 -12.54
CA GLY A 367 -10.54 17.14 -11.88
C GLY A 367 -11.07 15.97 -11.05
N VAL A 368 -10.16 15.08 -10.65
CA VAL A 368 -10.47 13.93 -9.80
C VAL A 368 -9.46 13.82 -8.67
N GLU A 369 -9.95 13.38 -7.52
CA GLU A 369 -9.14 13.06 -6.35
C GLU A 369 -9.09 11.54 -6.17
N PHE A 370 -7.89 10.97 -6.09
CA PHE A 370 -7.67 9.56 -5.77
C PHE A 370 -7.09 9.38 -4.37
N TYR A 371 -7.39 8.22 -3.78
CA TYR A 371 -6.70 7.79 -2.57
C TYR A 371 -5.21 7.61 -2.82
N SER A 372 -4.44 8.01 -1.83
CA SER A 372 -2.98 7.88 -1.82
C SER A 372 -2.54 6.75 -0.88
N PRO A 373 -1.38 6.11 -1.11
CA PRO A 373 -0.75 5.22 -0.15
C PRO A 373 -0.39 5.88 1.19
N TYR A 374 -0.51 7.20 1.27
CA TYR A 374 -0.29 7.97 2.50
C TYR A 374 -1.59 8.29 3.25
N GLY A 375 -2.74 7.88 2.70
CA GLY A 375 -4.08 8.08 3.26
C GLY A 375 -4.56 6.92 4.14
N ALA A 376 -5.88 6.74 4.22
CA ALA A 376 -6.53 5.65 4.98
C ALA A 376 -6.25 4.26 4.36
N SER A 377 -6.90 3.20 4.89
CA SER A 377 -6.70 1.76 4.59
C SER A 377 -6.03 1.40 3.24
N ASP A 378 -5.08 0.47 3.33
CA ASP A 378 -4.42 -0.22 2.22
C ASP A 378 -5.37 -0.78 1.15
N ALA A 379 -6.61 -1.12 1.50
CA ALA A 379 -7.61 -1.64 0.58
C ALA A 379 -7.95 -0.71 -0.60
N VAL A 380 -7.80 0.62 -0.42
CA VAL A 380 -8.14 1.64 -1.43
C VAL A 380 -6.91 2.27 -2.09
N TRP A 381 -5.70 1.87 -1.69
CA TRP A 381 -4.47 2.40 -2.30
C TRP A 381 -4.38 2.06 -3.80
N PRO A 382 -3.71 2.92 -4.59
CA PRO A 382 -3.29 2.53 -5.92
C PRO A 382 -2.51 1.23 -5.85
N ARG A 383 -2.86 0.27 -6.70
CA ARG A 383 -2.28 -1.07 -6.66
C ARG A 383 -2.21 -1.72 -8.03
N LEU A 384 -1.15 -2.47 -8.25
CA LEU A 384 -0.97 -3.32 -9.41
C LEU A 384 -1.14 -4.78 -8.98
N ALA A 385 -2.27 -5.38 -9.36
CA ALA A 385 -2.54 -6.80 -9.14
C ALA A 385 -2.00 -7.61 -10.32
N LEU A 386 -1.08 -8.53 -10.04
CA LEU A 386 -0.53 -9.47 -11.03
C LEU A 386 -1.15 -10.83 -10.80
N TYR A 387 -1.75 -11.40 -11.83
CA TYR A 387 -2.40 -12.70 -11.79
C TYR A 387 -1.51 -13.74 -12.46
N PHE A 388 -1.45 -14.93 -11.88
CA PHE A 388 -0.63 -16.05 -12.33
C PHE A 388 -1.45 -17.34 -12.29
N ASP A 389 -1.21 -18.23 -13.23
CA ASP A 389 -1.70 -19.61 -13.14
C ASP A 389 -0.83 -20.39 -12.17
N ARG A 390 -1.45 -21.04 -11.19
CA ARG A 390 -0.72 -21.93 -10.27
C ARG A 390 -1.54 -23.19 -9.99
N PRO A 391 -0.92 -24.38 -9.96
CA PRO A 391 -1.62 -25.56 -9.46
C PRO A 391 -1.83 -25.45 -7.95
N CYS A 392 -3.03 -25.78 -7.49
CA CYS A 392 -3.31 -25.94 -6.07
C CYS A 392 -2.29 -26.87 -5.41
N PRO A 393 -1.75 -26.51 -4.24
CA PRO A 393 -0.88 -27.40 -3.49
C PRO A 393 -1.60 -28.72 -3.16
N PRO A 394 -0.81 -29.81 -3.00
CA PRO A 394 -1.33 -31.15 -2.74
C PRO A 394 -2.08 -31.30 -1.42
#